data_AF-U6KJB0-F1
#
_entry.id   AF-U6KJB0-F1
#
_cell.length_a   1.000
_cell.length_b   1.000
_cell.length_c   1.000
_cell.angle_alpha   90.00
_cell.angle_beta   90.00
_cell.angle_gamma   90.00
#
_symmetry.space_group_name_H-M   'P 1'
#
loop_
_entity.id
_entity.type
_entity.pdbx_description
1 polymer ?
#
loop_
_entity_poly.entity_id
_entity_poly.type
_entity_poly.pdbx_seq_one_letter_code
_entity_poly.pdbx_strand_id
1 'polypeptide(L)'
;MLTVGGRRLLLPAGPLARGPPLISNPKEVQTYEKALSSAASELKRLWERVSPEVRQSFYTHYTPRVYGSSSLTSPLELFERQVSRVFERMRPPLGASSQQYGVYVQQLQIARVILKAAWTRLSQLQALEEFVVSRKGGEEDRYSFQTPVLPGGGMGSAGEELLSFRDFLDLLGSRKGAVPAYPDATARRPTVPLALAQGLARALQMLEFQAEMDAKVHRAFHELLLVTGTPLPCGPLQPLEEFAKEGPLYVEPRRPFFPASFFSYLLAAFSRESSTQLISDDALSTWAYQWTYEGAAQRLAELGERMNSNFAAVAAVKVSLVSRWAVQQPHDPAATTDLTCLAFSLL
;
A
#
# COMPACT_ATOMS: atom_id res chain seq x y z
N MET A 1 60.60 8.00 -14.00
CA MET A 1 59.86 8.82 -14.98
C MET A 1 58.37 8.62 -14.73
N LEU A 2 57.64 9.71 -14.46
CA LEU A 2 56.23 9.75 -14.10
C LEU A 2 55.34 9.59 -15.34
N THR A 3 54.41 8.63 -15.32
CA THR A 3 53.37 8.49 -16.34
C THR A 3 52.19 9.42 -16.03
N VAL A 4 51.94 10.36 -16.94
CA VAL A 4 50.77 11.22 -16.99
C VAL A 4 49.59 10.41 -17.54
N GLY A 5 48.60 10.10 -16.71
CA GLY A 5 47.33 9.48 -17.10
C GLY A 5 46.20 10.51 -17.06
N GLY A 6 45.60 10.80 -18.21
CA GLY A 6 44.68 11.91 -18.45
C GLY A 6 43.41 11.90 -17.58
N ARG A 7 43.12 13.07 -17.01
CA ARG A 7 41.82 13.41 -16.42
C ARG A 7 40.77 13.45 -17.52
N ARG A 8 39.82 12.51 -17.51
CA ARG A 8 38.55 12.67 -18.23
C ARG A 8 37.78 13.80 -17.54
N LEU A 9 37.69 14.93 -18.22
CA LEU A 9 36.78 16.01 -17.88
C LEU A 9 35.35 15.48 -18.02
N LEU A 10 34.67 15.28 -16.90
CA LEU A 10 33.23 15.11 -16.86
C LEU A 10 32.60 16.43 -17.34
N LEU A 11 32.04 16.42 -18.55
CA LEU A 11 31.18 17.50 -19.00
C LEU A 11 30.00 17.64 -18.03
N PRO A 12 29.59 18.87 -17.67
CA PRO A 12 28.40 19.07 -16.85
C PRO A 12 27.20 18.52 -17.60
N ALA A 13 26.47 17.60 -16.96
CA ALA A 13 25.19 17.13 -17.45
C ALA A 13 24.31 18.34 -17.76
N GLY A 14 23.87 18.45 -19.03
CA GLY A 14 22.98 19.51 -19.45
C GLY A 14 21.72 19.56 -18.59
N PRO A 15 20.99 20.69 -18.59
CA PRO A 15 19.79 20.85 -17.77
C PRO A 15 18.81 19.71 -18.05
N LEU A 16 18.53 18.92 -17.00
CA LEU A 16 17.54 17.85 -17.01
C LEU A 16 16.23 18.37 -17.61
N ALA A 17 15.66 17.59 -18.53
CA ALA A 17 14.45 17.94 -19.26
C ALA A 17 13.42 18.62 -18.35
N ARG A 18 13.15 19.91 -18.61
CA ARG A 18 12.02 20.62 -18.00
C ARG A 18 10.78 19.85 -18.43
N GLY A 19 10.02 19.36 -17.44
CA GLY A 19 8.69 18.81 -17.69
C GLY A 19 7.81 19.84 -18.44
N PRO A 20 6.68 19.41 -19.01
CA PRO A 20 5.79 20.31 -19.72
C PRO A 20 5.48 21.55 -18.87
N PRO A 21 5.38 22.75 -19.48
CA PRO A 21 5.12 23.96 -18.73
C PRO A 21 3.77 23.82 -18.01
N LEU A 22 3.80 23.94 -16.67
CA LEU A 22 2.60 23.94 -15.84
C LEU A 22 1.90 25.28 -16.04
N ILE A 23 0.96 25.33 -16.98
CA ILE A 23 0.19 26.53 -17.30
C ILE A 23 -1.25 26.27 -16.88
N SER A 24 -1.84 27.20 -16.14
CA SER A 24 -3.26 27.15 -15.80
C SER A 24 -3.85 28.56 -15.74
N ASN A 25 -5.17 28.63 -15.59
CA ASN A 25 -5.93 29.87 -15.54
C ASN A 25 -6.82 29.94 -14.27
N PRO A 26 -7.34 31.12 -13.90
CA PRO A 26 -8.14 31.28 -12.68
C PRO A 26 -9.39 30.40 -12.63
N LYS A 27 -10.01 30.05 -13.76
CA LYS A 27 -11.21 29.19 -13.80
C LYS A 27 -10.86 27.74 -13.45
N GLU A 28 -9.78 27.22 -14.02
CA GLU A 28 -9.26 25.88 -13.69
C GLU A 28 -8.87 25.79 -12.22
N VAL A 29 -8.18 26.81 -11.70
CA VAL A 29 -7.82 26.90 -10.28
C VAL A 29 -9.06 26.72 -9.40
N GLN A 30 -10.14 27.46 -9.66
CA GLN A 30 -11.39 27.31 -8.89
C GLN A 30 -11.97 25.89 -8.95
N THR A 31 -11.89 25.22 -10.10
CA THR A 31 -12.33 23.82 -10.24
C THR A 31 -11.51 22.88 -9.35
N TYR A 32 -10.19 23.03 -9.35
CA TYR A 32 -9.32 22.20 -8.51
C TYR A 32 -9.43 22.53 -7.02
N GLU A 33 -9.65 23.80 -6.66
CA GLU A 33 -9.94 24.21 -5.28
C GLU A 33 -11.21 23.51 -4.77
N LYS A 34 -12.30 23.55 -5.56
CA LYS A 34 -13.56 22.85 -5.22
C LYS A 34 -13.36 21.34 -5.09
N ALA A 35 -12.62 20.74 -6.02
CA ALA A 35 -12.34 19.31 -6.01
C ALA A 35 -11.55 18.88 -4.75
N LEU A 36 -10.58 19.69 -4.32
CA LEU A 36 -9.82 19.44 -3.09
C LEU A 36 -10.72 19.57 -1.85
N SER A 37 -11.55 20.62 -1.77
CA SER A 37 -12.50 20.79 -0.66
C SER A 37 -13.52 19.64 -0.57
N SER A 38 -14.00 19.13 -1.72
CA SER A 38 -14.88 17.95 -1.75
C SER A 38 -14.17 16.72 -1.20
N ALA A 39 -12.95 16.44 -1.65
CA ALA A 39 -12.17 15.29 -1.19
C ALA A 39 -11.88 15.36 0.33
N ALA A 40 -11.55 16.54 0.85
CA ALA A 40 -11.36 16.74 2.29
C ALA A 40 -12.66 16.48 3.09
N SER A 41 -13.79 16.96 2.57
CA SER A 41 -15.10 16.74 3.19
C SER A 41 -15.52 15.27 3.17
N GLU A 42 -15.24 14.56 2.08
CA GLU A 42 -15.52 13.12 1.94
C GLU A 42 -14.67 12.28 2.89
N LEU A 43 -13.37 12.59 3.02
CA LEU A 43 -12.50 11.94 3.99
C LEU A 43 -12.99 12.16 5.42
N LYS A 44 -13.39 13.39 5.77
CA LYS A 44 -13.94 13.72 7.09
C LYS A 44 -15.21 12.93 7.39
N ARG A 45 -16.17 12.90 6.45
CA ARG A 45 -17.40 12.11 6.61
C ARG A 45 -17.12 10.62 6.78
N LEU A 46 -16.17 10.07 6.02
CA LEU A 46 -15.77 8.68 6.18
C LEU A 46 -15.15 8.45 7.56
N TRP A 47 -14.24 9.33 7.99
CA TRP A 47 -13.60 9.28 9.30
C TRP A 47 -14.64 9.25 10.43
N GLU A 48 -15.64 10.11 10.38
CA GLU A 48 -16.71 10.18 11.38
C GLU A 48 -17.64 8.95 11.38
N ARG A 49 -17.75 8.24 10.25
CA ARG A 49 -18.61 7.06 10.10
C ARG A 49 -17.95 5.75 10.52
N VAL A 50 -16.66 5.58 10.27
CA VAL A 50 -15.94 4.33 10.58
C VAL A 50 -15.80 4.10 12.08
N SER A 51 -15.62 2.83 12.48
CA SER A 51 -15.48 2.41 13.88
C SER A 51 -14.23 3.00 14.55
N PRO A 52 -14.19 3.08 15.90
CA PRO A 52 -12.99 3.44 16.65
C PRO A 52 -11.78 2.55 16.33
N GLU A 53 -11.99 1.25 16.13
CA GLU A 53 -10.96 0.26 15.81
C GLU A 53 -10.32 0.57 14.45
N VAL A 54 -11.13 0.89 13.45
CA VAL A 54 -10.67 1.30 12.12
C VAL A 54 -9.84 2.58 12.21
N ARG A 55 -10.30 3.59 12.98
CA ARG A 55 -9.54 4.84 13.18
C ARG A 55 -8.21 4.58 13.88
N GLN A 56 -8.20 3.74 14.91
CA GLN A 56 -7.00 3.41 15.67
C GLN A 56 -5.99 2.64 14.80
N SER A 57 -6.48 1.71 13.97
CA SER A 57 -5.66 0.99 13.01
C SER A 57 -5.07 1.93 11.96
N PHE A 58 -5.88 2.87 11.46
CA PHE A 58 -5.40 3.92 10.55
C PHE A 58 -4.31 4.79 11.20
N TYR A 59 -4.54 5.24 12.43
CA TYR A 59 -3.57 6.01 13.21
C TYR A 59 -2.25 5.24 13.38
N THR A 60 -2.34 3.93 13.60
CA THR A 60 -1.18 3.10 13.91
C THR A 60 -0.32 2.80 12.69
N HIS A 61 -0.93 2.53 11.54
CA HIS A 61 -0.23 1.99 10.39
C HIS A 61 -0.03 2.99 9.23
N TYR A 62 -0.81 4.06 9.18
CA TYR A 62 -0.83 4.99 8.03
C TYR A 62 -0.60 6.45 8.42
N THR A 63 -0.27 6.72 9.68
CA THR A 63 0.12 8.06 10.15
C THR A 63 1.63 8.11 10.38
N PRO A 64 2.33 9.14 9.88
CA PRO A 64 3.76 9.25 10.08
C PRO A 64 4.11 9.36 11.57
N ARG A 65 5.03 8.50 12.02
CA ARG A 65 5.59 8.53 13.38
C ARG A 65 7.06 8.88 13.28
N VAL A 66 7.38 10.16 13.42
CA VAL A 66 8.78 10.62 13.45
C VAL A 66 9.28 10.58 14.89
N TYR A 67 10.43 9.95 15.12
CA TYR A 67 11.10 9.92 16.43
C TYR A 67 11.30 11.36 16.94
N GLY A 68 10.82 11.65 18.16
CA GLY A 68 10.92 12.98 18.78
C GLY A 68 9.81 13.98 18.41
N SER A 69 8.85 13.60 17.55
CA SER A 69 7.63 14.40 17.35
C SER A 69 6.57 14.08 18.42
N SER A 70 5.84 15.09 18.90
CA SER A 70 4.76 14.88 19.87
C SER A 70 3.63 14.07 19.24
N SER A 71 3.33 12.92 19.83
CA SER A 71 2.42 11.88 19.33
C SER A 71 0.93 12.21 19.50
N LEU A 72 0.52 13.45 19.24
CA LEU A 72 -0.76 13.98 19.76
C LEU A 72 -1.74 14.54 18.72
N THR A 73 -1.39 14.59 17.43
CA THR A 73 -2.31 15.15 16.41
C THR A 73 -3.09 14.03 15.73
N SER A 74 -4.42 14.18 15.68
CA SER A 74 -5.31 13.24 14.98
C SER A 74 -4.94 13.19 13.48
N PRO A 75 -4.98 12.02 12.79
CA PRO A 75 -4.64 11.93 11.38
C PRO A 75 -5.49 12.85 10.51
N LEU A 76 -6.78 12.99 10.86
CA LEU A 76 -7.69 13.90 10.19
C LEU A 76 -7.21 15.35 10.29
N GLU A 77 -6.79 15.79 11.48
CA GLU A 77 -6.26 17.14 11.69
C GLU A 77 -4.99 17.40 10.87
N LEU A 78 -4.15 16.37 10.68
CA LEU A 78 -2.97 16.47 9.81
C LEU A 78 -3.36 16.75 8.36
N PHE A 79 -4.33 16.00 7.83
CA PHE A 79 -4.83 16.20 6.47
C PHE A 79 -5.53 17.56 6.31
N GLU A 80 -6.40 17.93 7.25
CA GLU A 80 -7.08 19.24 7.26
C GLU A 80 -6.04 20.39 7.27
N ARG A 81 -5.00 20.28 8.10
CA ARG A 81 -3.93 21.28 8.14
C ARG A 81 -3.17 21.39 6.82
N GLN A 82 -2.88 20.28 6.14
CA GLN A 82 -2.22 20.34 4.83
C GLN A 82 -3.11 20.97 3.77
N VAL A 83 -4.41 20.66 3.78
CA VAL A 83 -5.38 21.30 2.89
C VAL A 83 -5.42 22.81 3.11
N SER A 84 -5.51 23.26 4.37
CA SER A 84 -5.48 24.71 4.70
C SER A 84 -4.17 25.36 4.26
N ARG A 85 -3.02 24.70 4.44
CA ARG A 85 -1.73 25.24 3.98
C ARG A 85 -1.69 25.45 2.47
N VAL A 86 -2.25 24.54 1.68
CA VAL A 86 -2.33 24.71 0.23
C VAL A 86 -3.18 25.94 -0.10
N PHE A 87 -4.36 26.07 0.49
CA PHE A 87 -5.25 27.21 0.24
C PHE A 87 -4.72 28.57 0.72
N GLU A 88 -4.09 28.62 1.88
CA GLU A 88 -3.72 29.88 2.53
C GLU A 88 -2.32 30.36 2.15
N ARG A 89 -1.37 29.43 1.98
CA ARG A 89 0.05 29.78 1.79
C ARG A 89 0.51 29.68 0.35
N MET A 90 -0.17 28.89 -0.48
CA MET A 90 0.27 28.62 -1.86
C MET A 90 -0.63 29.21 -2.93
N ARG A 91 -1.77 29.79 -2.54
CA ARG A 91 -2.69 30.42 -3.48
C ARG A 91 -2.02 31.66 -4.10
N PRO A 92 -1.90 31.73 -5.43
CA PRO A 92 -1.26 32.85 -6.10
C PRO A 92 -2.13 34.12 -6.00
N PRO A 93 -1.51 35.31 -5.96
CA PRO A 93 -2.24 36.58 -5.88
C PRO A 93 -3.07 36.84 -7.14
N LEU A 94 -4.02 37.78 -7.04
CA LEU A 94 -4.79 38.26 -8.20
C LEU A 94 -3.85 38.84 -9.26
N GLY A 95 -4.00 38.41 -10.51
CA GLY A 95 -3.15 38.84 -11.62
C GLY A 95 -1.81 38.09 -11.74
N ALA A 96 -1.62 37.01 -10.99
CA ALA A 96 -0.46 36.13 -11.11
C ALA A 96 -0.29 35.55 -12.52
N SER A 97 0.92 35.12 -12.85
CA SER A 97 1.20 34.51 -14.15
C SER A 97 0.51 33.15 -14.28
N SER A 98 0.24 32.75 -15.53
CA SER A 98 -0.33 31.43 -15.82
C SER A 98 0.54 30.26 -15.32
N GLN A 99 1.86 30.47 -15.22
CA GLN A 99 2.79 29.52 -14.62
C GLN A 99 2.60 29.39 -13.10
N GLN A 100 2.39 30.51 -12.39
CA GLN A 100 2.11 30.49 -10.95
C GLN A 100 0.79 29.78 -10.64
N TYR A 101 -0.24 30.01 -11.47
CA TYR A 101 -1.49 29.24 -11.39
C TYR A 101 -1.26 27.76 -11.66
N GLY A 102 -0.45 27.39 -12.66
CA GLY A 102 -0.15 25.99 -12.95
C GLY A 102 0.59 25.27 -11.82
N VAL A 103 1.56 25.92 -11.17
CA VAL A 103 2.24 25.37 -9.98
C VAL A 103 1.25 25.15 -8.85
N TYR A 104 0.36 26.11 -8.59
CA TYR A 104 -0.66 25.97 -7.55
C TYR A 104 -1.67 24.85 -7.85
N VAL A 105 -2.14 24.74 -9.10
CA VAL A 105 -3.01 23.64 -9.54
C VAL A 105 -2.35 22.28 -9.35
N GLN A 106 -1.06 22.17 -9.65
CA GLN A 106 -0.31 20.94 -9.39
C GLN A 106 -0.34 20.59 -7.89
N GLN A 107 -0.16 21.56 -7.00
CA GLN A 107 -0.21 21.34 -5.55
C GLN A 107 -1.61 20.92 -5.07
N LEU A 108 -2.67 21.54 -5.61
CA LEU A 108 -4.05 21.12 -5.34
C LEU A 108 -4.29 19.67 -5.74
N GLN A 109 -3.79 19.26 -6.92
CA GLN A 109 -3.91 17.89 -7.41
C GLN A 109 -3.12 16.90 -6.55
N ILE A 110 -1.89 17.22 -6.16
CA ILE A 110 -1.07 16.39 -5.27
C ILE A 110 -1.79 16.16 -3.93
N ALA A 111 -2.24 17.24 -3.28
CA ALA A 111 -2.98 17.14 -2.03
C ALA A 111 -4.24 16.29 -2.19
N ARG A 112 -4.98 16.48 -3.28
CA ARG A 112 -6.19 15.69 -3.58
C ARG A 112 -5.89 14.21 -3.74
N VAL A 113 -4.81 13.84 -4.43
CA VAL A 113 -4.42 12.43 -4.59
C VAL A 113 -4.02 11.81 -3.25
N ILE A 114 -3.32 12.55 -2.39
CA ILE A 114 -2.97 12.08 -1.03
C ILE A 114 -4.23 11.87 -0.19
N LEU A 115 -5.21 12.78 -0.23
CA LEU A 115 -6.51 12.58 0.43
C LEU A 115 -7.26 11.37 -0.14
N LYS A 116 -7.21 11.16 -1.45
CA LYS A 116 -7.80 9.97 -2.11
C LYS A 116 -7.12 8.68 -1.65
N ALA A 117 -5.80 8.67 -1.50
CA ALA A 117 -5.06 7.53 -0.96
C ALA A 117 -5.43 7.27 0.51
N ALA A 118 -5.53 8.32 1.33
CA ALA A 118 -5.99 8.25 2.72
C ALA A 118 -7.43 7.71 2.83
N TRP A 119 -8.35 8.25 2.03
CA TRP A 119 -9.72 7.78 1.95
C TRP A 119 -9.77 6.30 1.56
N THR A 120 -8.95 5.91 0.58
CA THR A 120 -8.86 4.52 0.11
C THR A 120 -8.38 3.61 1.24
N ARG A 121 -7.25 3.93 1.90
CA ARG A 121 -6.74 3.16 3.05
C ARG A 121 -7.76 3.05 4.19
N LEU A 122 -8.49 4.12 4.48
CA LEU A 122 -9.52 4.11 5.51
C LEU A 122 -10.73 3.23 5.13
N SER A 123 -11.19 3.33 3.89
CA SER A 123 -12.25 2.48 3.35
C SER A 123 -11.83 1.01 3.30
N GLN A 124 -10.54 0.72 3.11
CA GLN A 124 -10.00 -0.64 3.14
C GLN A 124 -10.04 -1.24 4.52
N LEU A 125 -9.65 -0.47 5.54
CA LEU A 125 -9.75 -0.90 6.93
C LEU A 125 -11.21 -1.14 7.33
N GLN A 126 -12.13 -0.29 6.87
CA GLN A 126 -13.56 -0.52 7.06
C GLN A 126 -14.03 -1.82 6.38
N ALA A 127 -13.67 -2.02 5.10
CA ALA A 127 -14.05 -3.24 4.39
C ALA A 127 -13.39 -4.50 5.00
N LEU A 128 -12.19 -4.39 5.56
CA LEU A 128 -11.53 -5.46 6.29
C LEU A 128 -12.26 -5.79 7.58
N GLU A 129 -12.69 -4.78 8.33
CA GLU A 129 -13.53 -4.98 9.53
C GLU A 129 -14.84 -5.68 9.16
N GLU A 130 -15.54 -5.21 8.12
CA GLU A 130 -16.78 -5.82 7.63
C GLU A 130 -16.55 -7.27 7.14
N PHE A 131 -15.43 -7.53 6.46
CA PHE A 131 -15.03 -8.88 6.04
C PHE A 131 -14.76 -9.80 7.24
N VAL A 132 -14.12 -9.30 8.29
CA VAL A 132 -13.87 -10.06 9.52
C VAL A 132 -15.18 -10.32 10.27
N VAL A 133 -16.05 -9.32 10.40
CA VAL A 133 -17.33 -9.42 11.11
C VAL A 133 -18.30 -10.36 10.39
N SER A 134 -18.42 -10.24 9.05
CA SER A 134 -19.32 -11.09 8.24
C SER A 134 -18.93 -12.57 8.22
N ARG A 135 -17.68 -12.90 8.59
CA ARG A 135 -17.14 -14.26 8.64
C ARG A 135 -17.05 -14.85 10.05
N LYS A 136 -17.50 -14.11 11.08
CA LYS A 136 -17.61 -14.64 12.45
C LYS A 136 -18.78 -15.62 12.56
N GLY A 137 -18.46 -16.90 12.51
CA GLY A 137 -19.09 -17.90 13.37
C GLY A 137 -18.13 -18.20 14.52
N GLY A 138 -18.37 -17.65 15.71
CA GLY A 138 -17.56 -17.88 16.92
C GLY A 138 -16.72 -16.68 17.37
N GLU A 139 -16.84 -16.29 18.64
CA GLU A 139 -16.23 -15.10 19.24
C GLU A 139 -14.72 -15.19 19.50
N GLU A 140 -14.05 -16.32 19.28
CA GLU A 140 -12.67 -16.52 19.75
C GLU A 140 -11.56 -16.19 18.75
N ASP A 141 -11.83 -16.09 17.45
CA ASP A 141 -10.77 -15.79 16.47
C ASP A 141 -10.52 -14.29 16.32
N ARG A 142 -9.85 -13.71 17.32
CA ARG A 142 -9.10 -12.47 17.10
C ARG A 142 -7.90 -12.81 16.23
N TYR A 143 -7.95 -12.43 14.96
CA TYR A 143 -6.80 -12.44 14.04
C TYR A 143 -5.69 -11.48 14.52
N SER A 144 -5.05 -11.81 15.63
CA SER A 144 -3.61 -11.86 15.58
C SER A 144 -3.25 -12.97 14.59
N PHE A 145 -2.17 -12.81 13.82
CA PHE A 145 -1.51 -13.96 13.17
C PHE A 145 -0.94 -14.89 14.25
N GLN A 146 -1.77 -15.33 15.19
CA GLN A 146 -1.49 -16.54 15.92
C GLN A 146 -1.63 -17.64 14.88
N THR A 147 -0.47 -18.22 14.55
CA THR A 147 -0.38 -19.54 13.97
C THR A 147 -1.50 -20.36 14.60
N PRO A 148 -2.50 -20.82 13.84
CA PRO A 148 -3.57 -21.61 14.42
C PRO A 148 -2.90 -22.71 15.22
N VAL A 149 -3.29 -22.86 16.49
CA VAL A 149 -2.79 -23.95 17.32
C VAL A 149 -3.28 -25.21 16.64
N LEU A 150 -2.43 -25.77 15.78
CA LEU A 150 -2.70 -27.00 15.05
C LEU A 150 -3.00 -28.06 16.13
N PRO A 151 -4.18 -28.70 16.11
CA PRO A 151 -4.43 -29.78 17.03
C PRO A 151 -3.31 -30.81 16.84
N GLY A 152 -2.52 -31.06 17.89
CA GLY A 152 -1.35 -31.93 17.82
C GLY A 152 -1.70 -33.22 17.08
N GLY A 153 -0.84 -33.62 16.14
CA GLY A 153 -1.09 -34.64 15.10
C GLY A 153 -1.44 -36.04 15.59
N GLY A 154 -2.55 -36.19 16.31
CA GLY A 154 -2.96 -37.44 16.93
C GLY A 154 -4.42 -37.51 17.37
N MET A 155 -5.26 -36.50 17.16
CA MET A 155 -6.67 -36.56 17.56
C MET A 155 -7.59 -35.98 16.49
N GLY A 156 -7.78 -36.72 15.40
CA GLY A 156 -9.08 -36.71 14.74
C GLY A 156 -10.08 -37.27 15.75
N SER A 157 -10.74 -36.40 16.50
CA SER A 157 -11.85 -36.81 17.35
C SER A 157 -12.88 -37.54 16.47
N ALA A 158 -13.43 -38.66 16.94
CA ALA A 158 -14.46 -39.39 16.22
C ALA A 158 -15.70 -38.49 16.05
N GLY A 159 -15.76 -37.73 14.96
CA GLY A 159 -16.74 -36.66 14.75
C GLY A 159 -16.23 -35.45 13.95
N GLU A 160 -14.93 -35.35 13.66
CA GLU A 160 -14.40 -34.23 12.86
C GLU A 160 -14.77 -34.38 11.38
N GLU A 161 -15.47 -33.39 10.82
CA GLU A 161 -15.87 -33.36 9.41
C GLU A 161 -14.63 -33.15 8.53
N LEU A 162 -14.44 -34.05 7.57
CA LEU A 162 -13.33 -34.01 6.63
C LEU A 162 -13.82 -33.50 5.26
N LEU A 163 -13.03 -32.63 4.64
CA LEU A 163 -13.28 -32.09 3.30
C LEU A 163 -12.33 -32.68 2.27
N SER A 164 -12.88 -32.89 1.06
CA SER A 164 -12.07 -33.15 -0.12
C SER A 164 -11.46 -31.86 -0.66
N PHE A 165 -10.47 -31.99 -1.55
CA PHE A 165 -9.87 -30.81 -2.19
C PHE A 165 -10.89 -30.07 -3.06
N ARG A 166 -11.83 -30.80 -3.65
CA ARG A 166 -12.93 -30.20 -4.42
C ARG A 166 -13.82 -29.31 -3.56
N ASP A 167 -14.23 -29.81 -2.39
CA ASP A 167 -15.09 -29.03 -1.48
C ASP A 167 -14.34 -27.80 -0.96
N PHE A 168 -13.02 -27.89 -0.79
CA PHE A 168 -12.17 -26.75 -0.49
C PHE A 168 -12.16 -25.69 -1.60
N LEU A 169 -12.12 -26.07 -2.88
CA LEU A 169 -12.23 -25.11 -3.99
C LEU A 169 -13.60 -24.41 -4.00
N ASP A 170 -14.67 -25.11 -3.61
CA ASP A 170 -16.00 -24.51 -3.48
C ASP A 170 -16.03 -23.45 -2.35
N LEU A 171 -15.28 -23.65 -1.26
CA LEU A 171 -15.10 -22.63 -0.20
C LEU A 171 -14.40 -21.35 -0.69
N LEU A 172 -13.55 -21.46 -1.72
CA LEU A 172 -12.87 -20.30 -2.33
C LEU A 172 -13.80 -19.46 -3.21
N GLY A 173 -14.90 -20.04 -3.69
CA GLY A 173 -15.93 -19.37 -4.51
C GLY A 173 -15.77 -19.58 -6.02
N SER A 174 -16.78 -19.15 -6.77
CA SER A 174 -17.00 -19.48 -8.19
C SER A 174 -15.90 -19.05 -9.17
N ARG A 175 -15.01 -18.12 -8.80
CA ARG A 175 -13.86 -17.72 -9.64
C ARG A 175 -12.76 -18.78 -9.70
N LYS A 176 -12.61 -19.61 -8.66
CA LYS A 176 -11.59 -20.66 -8.54
C LYS A 176 -12.14 -22.08 -8.67
N GLY A 177 -13.47 -22.24 -8.72
CA GLY A 177 -14.13 -23.52 -9.01
C GLY A 177 -14.05 -23.95 -10.50
N ALA A 178 -13.53 -23.09 -11.38
CA ALA A 178 -13.38 -23.38 -12.82
C ALA A 178 -12.04 -24.05 -13.19
N VAL A 179 -11.26 -24.47 -12.19
CA VAL A 179 -10.01 -25.23 -12.39
C VAL A 179 -10.37 -26.61 -12.97
N PRO A 180 -9.64 -27.11 -13.99
CA PRO A 180 -10.09 -28.23 -14.82
C PRO A 180 -10.43 -29.47 -14.00
N ALA A 181 -11.40 -30.24 -14.50
CA ALA A 181 -11.87 -31.47 -13.88
C ALA A 181 -10.68 -32.38 -13.53
N TYR A 182 -10.36 -32.47 -12.24
CA TYR A 182 -9.26 -33.30 -11.75
C TYR A 182 -9.55 -34.75 -12.13
N PRO A 183 -8.66 -35.39 -12.93
CA PRO A 183 -8.83 -36.78 -13.33
C PRO A 183 -8.58 -37.75 -12.17
N ASP A 184 -8.00 -37.27 -11.06
CA ASP A 184 -7.48 -38.11 -9.99
C ASP A 184 -8.49 -38.38 -8.87
N ALA A 185 -8.64 -39.65 -8.51
CA ALA A 185 -9.57 -40.10 -7.46
C ALA A 185 -9.17 -39.61 -6.05
N THR A 186 -7.90 -39.22 -5.87
CA THR A 186 -7.33 -38.71 -4.62
C THR A 186 -7.89 -37.34 -4.23
N ALA A 187 -8.16 -36.46 -5.20
CA ALA A 187 -8.72 -35.12 -4.95
C ALA A 187 -10.18 -35.14 -4.45
N ARG A 188 -10.87 -36.26 -4.63
CA ARG A 188 -12.27 -36.47 -4.18
C ARG A 188 -12.37 -37.14 -2.82
N ARG A 189 -11.25 -37.67 -2.28
CA ARG A 189 -11.27 -38.31 -0.97
C ARG A 189 -11.21 -37.22 0.11
N PRO A 190 -12.15 -37.18 1.06
CA PRO A 190 -12.09 -36.27 2.19
C PRO A 190 -10.98 -36.71 3.15
N THR A 191 -10.01 -35.83 3.38
CA THR A 191 -8.77 -36.13 4.13
C THR A 191 -8.32 -35.00 5.06
N VAL A 192 -8.85 -33.79 4.88
CA VAL A 192 -8.44 -32.60 5.63
C VAL A 192 -9.59 -32.13 6.52
N PRO A 193 -9.37 -31.86 7.81
CA PRO A 193 -10.40 -31.30 8.68
C PRO A 193 -11.00 -29.99 8.16
N LEU A 194 -12.32 -29.84 8.30
CA LEU A 194 -13.08 -28.66 7.89
C LEU A 194 -12.46 -27.37 8.44
N ALA A 195 -12.09 -27.34 9.72
CA ALA A 195 -11.51 -26.16 10.35
C ALA A 195 -10.18 -25.73 9.69
N LEU A 196 -9.32 -26.70 9.34
CA LEU A 196 -8.05 -26.45 8.67
C LEU A 196 -8.26 -25.96 7.23
N ALA A 197 -9.18 -26.59 6.49
CA ALA A 197 -9.55 -26.18 5.14
C ALA A 197 -10.17 -24.76 5.12
N GLN A 198 -11.03 -24.44 6.10
CA GLN A 198 -11.58 -23.10 6.27
C GLN A 198 -10.50 -22.07 6.61
N GLY A 199 -9.57 -22.39 7.52
CA GLY A 199 -8.44 -21.53 7.84
C GLY A 199 -7.59 -21.21 6.62
N LEU A 200 -7.27 -22.23 5.81
CA LEU A 200 -6.55 -22.07 4.57
C LEU A 200 -7.32 -21.23 3.54
N ALA A 201 -8.63 -21.46 3.38
CA ALA A 201 -9.47 -20.68 2.48
C ALA A 201 -9.53 -19.21 2.89
N ARG A 202 -9.67 -18.94 4.19
CA ARG A 202 -9.67 -17.58 4.73
C ARG A 202 -8.33 -16.88 4.53
N ALA A 203 -7.20 -17.56 4.72
CA ALA A 203 -5.88 -17.01 4.47
C ALA A 203 -5.69 -16.61 2.99
N LEU A 204 -6.11 -17.48 2.06
CA LEU A 204 -6.08 -17.19 0.63
C LEU A 204 -6.97 -15.99 0.25
N GLN A 205 -8.21 -15.97 0.75
CA GLN A 205 -9.13 -14.88 0.47
C GLN A 205 -8.65 -13.56 1.08
N MET A 206 -7.96 -13.59 2.23
CA MET A 206 -7.33 -12.42 2.83
C MET A 206 -6.20 -11.89 1.95
N LEU A 207 -5.34 -12.76 1.41
CA LEU A 207 -4.27 -12.37 0.48
C LEU A 207 -4.82 -11.71 -0.78
N GLU A 208 -5.86 -12.29 -1.37
CA GLU A 208 -6.52 -11.71 -2.55
C GLU A 208 -7.14 -10.35 -2.25
N PHE A 209 -7.84 -10.26 -1.11
CA PHE A 209 -8.44 -9.02 -0.67
C PHE A 209 -7.38 -7.93 -0.44
N GLN A 210 -6.28 -8.25 0.24
CA GLN A 210 -5.15 -7.34 0.45
C GLN A 210 -4.53 -6.89 -0.87
N ALA A 211 -4.29 -7.80 -1.81
CA ALA A 211 -3.76 -7.46 -3.12
C ALA A 211 -4.69 -6.54 -3.92
N GLU A 212 -6.01 -6.79 -3.89
CA GLU A 212 -6.99 -5.90 -4.53
C GLU A 212 -7.00 -4.51 -3.88
N MET A 213 -6.90 -4.46 -2.56
CA MET A 213 -6.83 -3.22 -1.80
C MET A 213 -5.54 -2.44 -2.15
N ASP A 214 -4.37 -3.07 -2.12
CA ASP A 214 -3.11 -2.41 -2.48
C ASP A 214 -3.15 -1.88 -3.92
N ALA A 215 -3.74 -2.63 -4.86
CA ALA A 215 -3.92 -2.17 -6.23
C ALA A 215 -4.77 -0.87 -6.31
N LYS A 216 -5.79 -0.69 -5.47
CA LYS A 216 -6.60 0.55 -5.43
C LYS A 216 -5.78 1.75 -4.95
N VAL A 217 -4.94 1.56 -3.93
CA VAL A 217 -4.04 2.63 -3.42
C VAL A 217 -2.97 2.95 -4.45
N HIS A 218 -2.40 1.93 -5.08
CA HIS A 218 -1.42 2.13 -6.14
C HIS A 218 -1.99 2.92 -7.31
N ARG A 219 -3.24 2.65 -7.72
CA ARG A 219 -3.92 3.45 -8.76
C ARG A 219 -4.05 4.93 -8.39
N ALA A 220 -4.31 5.25 -7.11
CA ALA A 220 -4.31 6.64 -6.66
C ALA A 220 -2.93 7.27 -6.84
N PHE A 221 -1.86 6.55 -6.49
CA PHE A 221 -0.49 7.04 -6.68
C PHE A 221 0.02 7.03 -8.13
N HIS A 222 -0.53 6.20 -9.01
CA HIS A 222 -0.31 6.31 -10.45
C HIS A 222 -0.88 7.63 -11.00
N GLU A 223 -2.04 8.08 -10.50
CA GLU A 223 -2.60 9.41 -10.84
C GLU A 223 -1.61 10.53 -10.48
N LEU A 224 -0.91 10.41 -9.35
CA LEU A 224 0.15 11.34 -8.93
C LEU A 224 1.31 11.41 -9.93
N LEU A 225 1.75 10.26 -10.45
CA LEU A 225 2.83 10.19 -11.45
C LEU A 225 2.41 10.85 -12.76
N LEU A 226 1.16 10.66 -13.19
CA LEU A 226 0.60 11.32 -14.37
C LEU A 226 0.54 12.84 -14.20
N VAL A 227 0.09 13.32 -13.04
CA VAL A 227 0.03 14.75 -12.69
C VAL A 227 1.43 15.41 -12.70
N THR A 228 2.46 14.65 -12.34
CA THR A 228 3.84 15.16 -12.32
C THR A 228 4.55 15.05 -13.68
N GLY A 229 3.88 14.53 -14.71
CA GLY A 229 4.45 14.32 -16.03
C GLY A 229 5.53 13.24 -16.05
N THR A 230 5.46 12.31 -15.10
CA THR A 230 6.47 11.28 -14.89
C THR A 230 6.09 10.03 -15.67
N PRO A 231 7.01 9.45 -16.47
CA PRO A 231 6.74 8.20 -17.14
C PRO A 231 6.44 7.10 -16.12
N LEU A 232 5.52 6.21 -16.49
CA LEU A 232 5.24 5.02 -15.71
C LEU A 232 6.50 4.14 -15.64
N PRO A 233 6.69 3.42 -14.53
CA PRO A 233 7.92 2.66 -14.30
C PRO A 233 8.03 1.51 -15.31
N CYS A 234 9.15 1.48 -16.04
CA CYS A 234 9.50 0.42 -16.99
C CYS A 234 10.94 -0.04 -16.70
N GLY A 235 11.13 -1.25 -16.16
CA GLY A 235 12.48 -1.81 -15.97
C GLY A 235 12.64 -2.74 -14.76
N PRO A 236 13.83 -3.36 -14.59
CA PRO A 236 14.13 -4.22 -13.45
C PRO A 236 14.27 -3.39 -12.18
N LEU A 237 13.57 -3.81 -11.11
CA LEU A 237 13.51 -3.11 -9.83
C LEU A 237 14.35 -3.83 -8.77
N GLN A 238 15.07 -3.07 -7.95
CA GLN A 238 15.77 -3.59 -6.77
C GLN A 238 14.78 -4.05 -5.68
N PRO A 239 15.20 -4.86 -4.70
CA PRO A 239 14.44 -5.13 -3.49
C PRO A 239 14.03 -3.84 -2.76
N LEU A 240 12.81 -3.81 -2.19
CA LEU A 240 12.25 -2.63 -1.52
C LEU A 240 13.19 -2.07 -0.42
N GLU A 241 13.83 -2.96 0.33
CA GLU A 241 14.72 -2.63 1.45
C GLU A 241 16.02 -1.95 1.01
N GLU A 242 16.58 -2.37 -0.13
CA GLU A 242 17.79 -1.77 -0.71
C GLU A 242 17.47 -0.41 -1.34
N PHE A 243 16.32 -0.31 -1.99
CA PHE A 243 15.87 0.93 -2.62
C PHE A 243 15.68 2.06 -1.60
N ALA A 244 15.09 1.75 -0.45
CA ALA A 244 14.94 2.70 0.65
C ALA A 244 16.29 3.16 1.22
N LYS A 245 17.38 2.38 1.01
CA LYS A 245 18.73 2.70 1.49
C LYS A 245 19.52 3.61 0.55
N GLU A 246 19.27 3.54 -0.75
CA GLU A 246 20.15 4.17 -1.77
C GLU A 246 19.55 5.38 -2.48
N GLY A 247 18.22 5.54 -2.48
CA GLY A 247 17.59 6.60 -3.27
C GLY A 247 17.63 7.99 -2.60
N PRO A 248 18.07 9.04 -3.30
CA PRO A 248 17.93 10.40 -2.82
C PRO A 248 16.45 10.76 -2.76
N LEU A 249 15.95 11.11 -1.56
CA LEU A 249 14.56 11.55 -1.37
C LEU A 249 14.25 12.86 -2.12
N TYR A 250 15.28 13.65 -2.46
CA TYR A 250 15.22 14.91 -3.19
C TYR A 250 16.41 15.06 -4.12
N VAL A 251 16.20 15.64 -5.30
CA VAL A 251 17.26 16.19 -6.14
C VAL A 251 17.09 17.71 -6.14
N GLU A 252 18.13 18.43 -5.70
CA GLU A 252 18.21 19.90 -5.61
C GLU A 252 17.93 20.63 -6.94
N PRO A 253 17.67 21.96 -6.90
CA PRO A 253 17.01 22.74 -5.86
C PRO A 253 15.70 23.32 -6.44
N ARG A 254 14.62 23.38 -5.65
CA ARG A 254 13.28 23.91 -6.05
C ARG A 254 12.35 22.98 -6.81
N ARG A 255 12.25 21.70 -6.44
CA ARG A 255 10.99 20.99 -6.64
C ARG A 255 10.39 20.64 -5.28
N PRO A 256 9.13 21.03 -5.00
CA PRO A 256 8.47 20.76 -3.73
C PRO A 256 8.06 19.28 -3.57
N PHE A 257 8.62 18.37 -4.35
CA PHE A 257 8.20 16.97 -4.42
C PHE A 257 9.41 16.06 -4.62
N PHE A 258 9.26 14.80 -4.22
CA PHE A 258 10.18 13.70 -4.47
C PHE A 258 10.73 13.69 -5.90
N PRO A 259 11.91 13.09 -6.17
CA PRO A 259 12.24 12.68 -7.51
C PRO A 259 11.15 11.72 -7.95
N ALA A 260 10.29 12.16 -8.87
CA ALA A 260 9.13 11.37 -9.25
C ALA A 260 9.53 10.01 -9.86
N SER A 261 10.74 9.92 -10.41
CA SER A 261 11.39 8.65 -10.75
C SER A 261 11.54 7.72 -9.53
N PHE A 262 12.04 8.22 -8.40
CA PHE A 262 12.15 7.46 -7.16
C PHE A 262 10.78 6.96 -6.67
N PHE A 263 9.77 7.83 -6.70
CA PHE A 263 8.41 7.44 -6.32
C PHE A 263 7.80 6.40 -7.29
N SER A 264 8.05 6.57 -8.59
CA SER A 264 7.65 5.63 -9.64
C SER A 264 8.26 4.24 -9.42
N TYR A 265 9.55 4.18 -9.11
CA TYR A 265 10.24 2.92 -8.79
C TYR A 265 9.74 2.27 -7.50
N LEU A 266 9.49 3.05 -6.43
CA LEU A 266 8.87 2.52 -5.20
C LEU A 266 7.52 1.88 -5.48
N LEU A 267 6.65 2.60 -6.19
CA LEU A 267 5.30 2.14 -6.51
C LEU A 267 5.35 0.83 -7.31
N ALA A 268 6.27 0.74 -8.27
CA ALA A 268 6.48 -0.47 -9.05
C ALA A 268 7.00 -1.63 -8.18
N ALA A 269 7.91 -1.36 -7.24
CA ALA A 269 8.47 -2.36 -6.36
C ALA A 269 7.40 -2.92 -5.41
N PHE A 270 6.57 -2.06 -4.81
CA PHE A 270 5.41 -2.48 -4.01
C PHE A 270 4.41 -3.29 -4.84
N SER A 271 4.13 -2.86 -6.08
CA SER A 271 3.22 -3.60 -6.96
C SER A 271 3.74 -4.99 -7.30
N ARG A 272 5.05 -5.12 -7.52
CA ARG A 272 5.69 -6.41 -7.78
C ARG A 272 5.60 -7.30 -6.54
N GLU A 273 5.94 -6.76 -5.37
CA GLU A 273 5.91 -7.50 -4.10
C GLU A 273 4.49 -8.00 -3.77
N SER A 274 3.47 -7.18 -4.04
CA SER A 274 2.07 -7.59 -3.91
C SER A 274 1.71 -8.71 -4.90
N SER A 275 2.20 -8.62 -6.15
CA SER A 275 1.92 -9.64 -7.17
C SER A 275 2.60 -10.99 -6.91
N THR A 276 3.80 -11.01 -6.31
CA THR A 276 4.53 -12.25 -5.98
C THR A 276 3.88 -13.03 -4.85
N GLN A 277 3.00 -12.40 -4.07
CA GLN A 277 2.29 -13.04 -2.97
C GLN A 277 1.04 -13.80 -3.40
N LEU A 278 0.50 -13.49 -4.58
CA LEU A 278 -0.67 -14.17 -5.10
C LEU A 278 -0.31 -15.59 -5.52
N ILE A 279 -1.06 -16.56 -4.99
CA ILE A 279 -0.97 -17.95 -5.43
C ILE A 279 -1.75 -18.08 -6.74
N SER A 280 -1.05 -18.45 -7.81
CA SER A 280 -1.68 -18.72 -9.10
C SER A 280 -2.61 -19.93 -9.02
N ASP A 281 -3.62 -19.96 -9.87
CA ASP A 281 -4.56 -21.09 -9.93
C ASP A 281 -3.83 -22.40 -10.29
N ASP A 282 -2.79 -22.33 -11.12
CA ASP A 282 -1.92 -23.48 -11.41
C ASP A 282 -1.20 -23.98 -10.16
N ALA A 283 -0.61 -23.09 -9.36
CA ALA A 283 0.06 -23.46 -8.13
C ALA A 283 -0.92 -24.04 -7.11
N LEU A 284 -2.12 -23.46 -7.00
CA LEU A 284 -3.20 -23.98 -6.16
C LEU A 284 -3.61 -25.39 -6.59
N SER A 285 -3.72 -25.66 -7.88
CA SER A 285 -4.13 -26.97 -8.40
C SER A 285 -3.17 -28.10 -8.01
N THR A 286 -1.88 -27.80 -7.84
CA THR A 286 -0.88 -28.79 -7.39
C THR A 286 -1.10 -29.26 -5.96
N TRP A 287 -1.87 -28.52 -5.15
CA TRP A 287 -2.15 -28.89 -3.76
C TRP A 287 -3.04 -30.13 -3.67
N ALA A 288 -3.78 -30.46 -4.73
CA ALA A 288 -4.56 -31.70 -4.82
C ALA A 288 -3.71 -32.95 -4.53
N TYR A 289 -2.46 -32.97 -5.00
CA TYR A 289 -1.54 -34.10 -4.81
C TYR A 289 -1.02 -34.24 -3.37
N GLN A 290 -1.17 -33.18 -2.56
CA GLN A 290 -0.70 -33.11 -1.17
C GLN A 290 -1.88 -32.77 -0.23
N TRP A 291 -3.10 -33.15 -0.61
CA TRP A 291 -4.29 -32.90 0.20
C TRP A 291 -4.37 -33.87 1.38
N THR A 292 -3.52 -33.63 2.37
CA THR A 292 -3.49 -34.32 3.67
C THR A 292 -3.48 -33.30 4.79
N TYR A 293 -3.70 -33.74 6.03
CA TYR A 293 -3.59 -32.87 7.20
C TYR A 293 -2.23 -32.14 7.23
N GLU A 294 -1.13 -32.87 7.08
CA GLU A 294 0.24 -32.32 7.13
C GLU A 294 0.47 -31.34 5.98
N GLY A 295 0.03 -31.68 4.77
CA GLY A 295 0.14 -30.81 3.61
C GLY A 295 -0.62 -29.49 3.80
N ALA A 296 -1.88 -29.56 4.22
CA ALA A 296 -2.70 -28.37 4.46
C ALA A 296 -2.17 -27.51 5.61
N ALA A 297 -1.70 -28.13 6.70
CA ALA A 297 -1.08 -27.42 7.81
C ALA A 297 0.21 -26.70 7.39
N GLN A 298 1.06 -27.37 6.60
CA GLN A 298 2.27 -26.76 6.05
C GLN A 298 1.93 -25.55 5.16
N ARG A 299 0.96 -25.67 4.25
CA ARG A 299 0.55 -24.54 3.39
C ARG A 299 0.03 -23.35 4.19
N LEU A 300 -0.73 -23.61 5.25
CA LEU A 300 -1.23 -22.55 6.12
C LEU A 300 -0.09 -21.82 6.85
N ALA A 301 0.90 -22.56 7.35
CA ALA A 301 2.09 -21.98 7.98
C ALA A 301 2.92 -21.16 6.97
N GLU A 302 3.21 -21.71 5.78
CA GLU A 302 3.93 -21.02 4.71
C GLU A 302 3.25 -19.70 4.32
N LEU A 303 1.91 -19.68 4.25
CA LEU A 303 1.16 -18.46 3.97
C LEU A 303 1.28 -17.43 5.09
N GLY A 304 1.17 -17.86 6.34
CA GLY A 304 1.34 -16.99 7.50
C GLY A 304 2.72 -16.33 7.55
N GLU A 305 3.78 -17.11 7.32
CA GLU A 305 5.16 -16.60 7.27
C GLU A 305 5.35 -15.58 6.14
N ARG A 306 4.83 -15.87 4.94
CA ARG A 306 4.89 -14.94 3.79
C ARG A 306 4.20 -13.61 4.10
N MET A 307 3.00 -13.65 4.68
CA MET A 307 2.25 -12.44 5.05
C MET A 307 3.01 -11.60 6.09
N ASN A 308 3.53 -12.24 7.13
CA ASN A 308 4.28 -11.56 8.19
C ASN A 308 5.59 -10.96 7.69
N SER A 309 6.34 -11.70 6.87
CA SER A 309 7.60 -11.23 6.28
C SER A 309 7.37 -10.01 5.39
N ASN A 310 6.35 -10.05 4.53
CA ASN A 310 6.01 -8.90 3.70
C ASN A 310 5.60 -7.68 4.54
N PHE A 311 4.70 -7.86 5.51
CA PHE A 311 4.26 -6.76 6.36
C PHE A 311 5.45 -6.10 7.07
N ALA A 312 6.39 -6.90 7.58
CA ALA A 312 7.60 -6.40 8.22
C ALA A 312 8.50 -5.64 7.24
N ALA A 313 8.73 -6.16 6.03
CA ALA A 313 9.55 -5.51 5.01
C ALA A 313 8.95 -4.16 4.58
N VAL A 314 7.64 -4.13 4.29
CA VAL A 314 6.90 -2.92 3.94
C VAL A 314 6.97 -1.89 5.07
N ALA A 315 6.72 -2.31 6.31
CA ALA A 315 6.79 -1.42 7.48
C ALA A 315 8.20 -0.84 7.68
N ALA A 316 9.25 -1.66 7.55
CA ALA A 316 10.64 -1.23 7.68
C ALA A 316 11.02 -0.19 6.62
N VAL A 317 10.55 -0.36 5.39
CA VAL A 317 10.75 0.59 4.29
C VAL A 317 10.05 1.92 4.58
N LYS A 318 8.78 1.90 4.98
CA LYS A 318 8.04 3.12 5.35
C LYS A 318 8.75 3.89 6.48
N VAL A 319 9.13 3.20 7.54
CA VAL A 319 9.87 3.78 8.67
C VAL A 319 11.18 4.41 8.19
N SER A 320 11.95 3.70 7.38
CA SER A 320 13.21 4.19 6.83
C SER A 320 13.04 5.46 6.00
N LEU A 321 12.01 5.51 5.14
CA LEU A 321 11.71 6.68 4.30
C LEU A 321 11.27 7.89 5.14
N VAL A 322 10.36 7.68 6.10
CA VAL A 322 9.87 8.74 7.00
C VAL A 322 11.00 9.27 7.89
N SER A 323 11.85 8.40 8.44
CA SER A 323 13.01 8.82 9.24
C SER A 323 14.03 9.60 8.42
N ARG A 324 14.35 9.14 7.21
CA ARG A 324 15.28 9.86 6.31
C ARG A 324 14.73 11.23 5.91
N TRP A 325 13.43 11.32 5.63
CA TRP A 325 12.77 12.57 5.34
C TRP A 325 12.91 13.56 6.51
N ALA A 326 12.62 13.11 7.73
CA ALA A 326 12.74 13.92 8.93
C ALA A 326 14.19 14.41 9.17
N VAL A 327 15.20 13.58 8.94
CA VAL A 327 16.63 13.95 9.09
C VAL A 327 17.05 15.05 8.12
N GLN A 328 16.41 15.14 6.95
CA GLN A 328 16.66 16.22 5.99
C GLN A 328 15.99 17.54 6.38
N GLN A 329 15.03 17.51 7.30
CA GLN A 329 14.26 18.67 7.75
C GLN A 329 14.24 18.81 9.30
N PRO A 330 15.38 18.70 10.00
CA PRO A 330 15.41 18.53 11.45
C PRO A 330 14.96 19.78 12.22
N HIS A 331 14.92 20.93 11.55
CA HIS A 331 14.53 22.22 12.15
C HIS A 331 13.14 22.68 11.76
N ASP A 332 12.42 21.92 10.92
CA ASP A 332 11.05 22.25 10.56
C ASP A 332 10.06 21.29 11.25
N PRO A 333 9.41 21.72 12.36
CA PRO A 333 8.39 20.91 13.01
C PRO A 333 7.18 20.62 12.09
N ALA A 334 7.03 21.35 10.99
CA ALA A 334 6.01 21.10 9.98
C ALA A 334 6.34 19.94 9.04
N ALA A 335 7.62 19.54 8.91
CA ALA A 335 8.09 18.55 7.94
C ALA A 335 7.61 17.13 8.25
N THR A 336 7.41 16.79 9.51
CA THR A 336 6.91 15.46 9.93
C THR A 336 5.47 15.18 9.50
N THR A 337 4.80 16.20 8.97
CA THR A 337 3.37 16.16 8.65
C THR A 337 3.06 16.66 7.25
N ASP A 338 4.10 16.94 6.46
CA ASP A 338 3.95 17.45 5.12
C ASP A 338 3.38 16.37 4.17
N LEU A 339 2.97 16.79 2.98
CA LEU A 339 2.32 15.93 1.98
C LEU A 339 3.20 14.73 1.59
N THR A 340 4.51 14.94 1.55
CA THR A 340 5.56 13.96 1.32
C THR A 340 5.51 12.83 2.37
N CYS A 341 5.66 13.20 3.64
CA CYS A 341 5.65 12.26 4.76
C CYS A 341 4.32 11.48 4.84
N LEU A 342 3.21 12.16 4.56
CA LEU A 342 1.88 11.54 4.47
C LEU A 342 1.78 10.55 3.30
N ALA A 343 2.27 10.91 2.11
CA ALA A 343 2.25 10.02 0.95
C ALA A 343 3.02 8.72 1.20
N PHE A 344 4.20 8.80 1.82
CA PHE A 344 4.98 7.61 2.19
C PHE A 344 4.34 6.74 3.27
N SER A 345 3.60 7.35 4.19
CA SER A 345 2.88 6.59 5.21
C SER A 345 1.67 5.84 4.63
N LEU A 346 1.12 6.34 3.52
CA LEU A 346 -0.08 5.81 2.86
C LEU A 346 0.21 4.73 1.81
N LEU A 347 1.36 4.79 1.13
CA LEU A 347 1.94 3.62 0.43
C LEU A 347 2.17 2.55 1.48
#